data_AF-A0A8J5J8Y1-F1
#
_entry.id   AF-A0A8J5J8Y1-F1
#
_cell.length_a   1.000
_cell.length_b   1.000
_cell.length_c   1.000
_cell.angle_alpha   90.00
_cell.angle_beta   90.00
_cell.angle_gamma   90.00
#
_symmetry.space_group_name_H-M   'P 1'
#
loop_
_entity.id
_entity.type
_entity.pdbx_description
1 polymer ?
#
loop_
_entity_poly.entity_id
_entity_poly.type
_entity_poly.pdbx_seq_one_letter_code
_entity_poly.pdbx_strand_id
1 'polypeptide(L)' 'MVEFLGLRRVITDKHFFFNATKGFPCLVKREKAGRPHCLGSSKGRSHPPVSQATYNILRDFYRPFNFKFYKMVGHNFHW' A
#
# COMPACT_ATOMS: atom_id res chain seq x y z
N MET A 1 2.11 3.77 12.71
CA MET A 1 0.77 4.43 12.67
C MET A 1 0.07 4.40 14.02
N VAL A 2 -0.23 3.22 14.59
CA VAL A 2 -0.90 3.15 15.91
C VAL A 2 -0.09 3.87 17.00
N GLU A 3 1.23 3.65 17.04
CA GLU A 3 2.16 4.34 17.94
C GLU A 3 2.24 5.85 17.68
N PHE A 4 2.31 6.26 16.40
CA PHE A 4 2.29 7.67 16.01
C PHE A 4 1.05 8.43 16.53
N LEU A 5 -0.10 7.75 16.60
CA LEU A 5 -1.34 8.33 17.13
C LEU A 5 -1.49 8.15 18.66
N GLY A 6 -0.54 7.51 19.34
CA GLY A 6 -0.64 7.24 20.79
C GLY A 6 -1.75 6.25 21.16
N LEU A 7 -2.18 5.40 20.23
CA LEU A 7 -3.29 4.47 20.45
C LEU A 7 -2.82 3.08 20.90
N ARG A 8 -3.70 2.31 21.54
CA ARG A 8 -3.43 0.91 21.88
C ARG A 8 -3.39 0.05 20.62
N ARG A 9 -2.43 -0.87 20.55
CA ARG A 9 -2.31 -1.86 19.46
C ARG A 9 -3.40 -2.92 19.54
N VAL A 10 -4.50 -2.68 18.82
CA VAL A 10 -5.62 -3.63 18.69
C VAL A 10 -5.64 -4.30 17.31
N ILE A 11 -5.21 -3.59 16.28
CA ILE A 11 -5.17 -4.12 14.91
C ILE A 11 -3.99 -5.09 14.77
N THR A 12 -4.30 -6.30 14.33
CA THR A 12 -3.36 -7.40 14.09
C THR A 12 -3.63 -8.05 12.72
N ASP A 13 -2.75 -8.96 12.32
CA ASP A 13 -2.88 -9.84 11.15
C ASP A 13 -4.27 -10.50 11.01
N LYS A 14 -4.89 -10.95 12.09
CA LYS A 14 -6.24 -11.57 12.12
C LYS A 14 -7.37 -10.68 11.59
N HIS A 15 -7.14 -9.37 11.49
CA HIS A 15 -8.12 -8.42 10.95
C HIS A 15 -8.07 -8.35 9.42
N PHE A 16 -7.17 -9.08 8.78
CA PHE A 16 -6.96 -9.07 7.34
C PHE A 16 -6.98 -10.50 6.78
N PHE A 17 -7.42 -10.62 5.54
CA PHE A 17 -7.24 -11.81 4.73
C PHE A 17 -6.83 -11.39 3.32
N PHE A 18 -6.05 -12.22 2.63
CA PHE A 18 -5.66 -11.92 1.25
C PHE A 18 -6.72 -12.45 0.27
N ASN A 19 -7.23 -11.59 -0.60
CA ASN A 19 -8.12 -12.01 -1.67
C ASN A 19 -7.31 -12.21 -2.95
N ALA A 20 -7.03 -13.46 -3.32
CA ALA A 20 -6.23 -13.80 -4.50
C ALA A 20 -6.83 -13.29 -5.81
N THR A 21 -8.17 -13.31 -5.94
CA THR A 21 -8.86 -12.79 -7.13
C THR A 21 -8.69 -11.27 -7.25
N LYS A 22 -8.71 -10.55 -6.12
CA LYS A 22 -8.48 -9.10 -6.12
C LYS A 22 -6.99 -8.73 -6.20
N GLY A 23 -6.12 -9.60 -5.70
CA GLY A 23 -4.67 -9.35 -5.58
C GLY A 23 -4.28 -8.43 -4.42
N PHE A 24 -5.21 -8.13 -3.50
CA PHE A 24 -4.99 -7.22 -2.37
C PHE A 24 -5.56 -7.79 -1.06
N PRO A 25 -4.98 -7.40 0.10
CA PRO A 25 -5.57 -7.67 1.41
C PRO A 25 -6.96 -7.00 1.55
N CYS A 26 -7.88 -7.70 2.19
CA CYS A 26 -9.22 -7.24 2.55
C CYS A 26 -9.42 -7.33 4.07
N LEU A 27 -10.43 -6.63 4.60
CA LEU A 27 -10.73 -6.55 6.02
C LEU A 27 -11.70 -7.66 6.47
N VAL A 28 -11.37 -8.30 7.58
CA VAL A 28 -12.28 -9.18 8.33
C VAL A 28 -13.01 -8.35 9.37
N LYS A 29 -14.35 -8.30 9.32
CA LYS A 29 -15.15 -7.72 10.42
C LYS A 29 -15.39 -8.79 11.49
N ARG A 30 -15.42 -8.40 12.77
CA ARG A 30 -15.63 -9.33 13.90
C ARG A 30 -16.90 -10.16 13.72
N GLU A 31 -16.86 -11.37 14.26
CA GLU A 31 -17.75 -12.53 14.03
C GLU A 31 -19.27 -12.32 14.18
N LYS A 32 -19.74 -11.20 14.75
CA LYS A 32 -21.17 -11.03 15.08
C LYS A 32 -22.01 -10.18 14.10
N ALA A 33 -21.45 -9.51 13.09
CA ALA A 33 -22.30 -8.65 12.24
C ALA A 33 -21.81 -8.27 10.82
N GLY A 34 -20.62 -8.67 10.35
CA GLY A 34 -20.06 -8.08 9.14
C GLY A 34 -19.56 -9.07 8.10
N ARG A 35 -20.06 -8.98 6.87
CA ARG A 35 -19.41 -9.58 5.70
C ARG A 35 -17.98 -9.00 5.56
N PRO A 36 -17.00 -9.81 5.12
CA PRO A 36 -15.67 -9.30 4.82
C PRO A 36 -15.75 -8.13 3.83
N HIS A 37 -14.90 -7.13 4.02
CA HIS A 37 -14.91 -5.92 3.22
C HIS A 37 -13.63 -5.79 2.42
N CYS A 38 -13.76 -5.92 1.10
CA CYS A 38 -12.71 -5.54 0.16
C CYS A 38 -12.96 -4.11 -0.34
N LEU A 39 -11.90 -3.39 -0.67
CA LEU A 39 -12.01 -2.12 -1.36
C LEU A 39 -12.75 -2.29 -2.70
N GLY A 40 -13.44 -1.25 -3.15
CA GLY A 40 -14.18 -1.27 -4.41
C GLY A 40 -13.30 -1.40 -5.66
N SER A 41 -13.93 -1.42 -6.84
CA SER A 41 -13.26 -1.53 -8.14
C SER A 41 -12.38 -0.33 -8.50
N SER A 42 -12.60 0.82 -7.86
CA SER A 42 -11.76 2.01 -8.04
C SER A 42 -10.37 1.89 -7.40
N LYS A 43 -10.12 0.87 -6.58
CA LYS A 43 -8.85 0.62 -5.89
C LYS A 43 -8.24 -0.71 -6.37
N GLY A 44 -7.03 -0.62 -6.94
CA GLY A 44 -6.34 -1.75 -7.58
C GLY A 44 -6.68 -1.94 -9.06
N ARG A 45 -6.82 -0.85 -9.82
CA ARG A 45 -7.05 -0.92 -11.27
C ARG A 45 -5.81 -1.43 -11.99
N SER A 46 -5.99 -2.26 -13.01
CA SER A 46 -4.89 -2.71 -13.87
C SER A 46 -4.22 -1.52 -14.54
N HIS A 47 -2.90 -1.41 -14.39
CA HIS A 47 -2.12 -0.39 -15.08
C HIS A 47 -1.94 -0.80 -16.55
N PRO A 48 -1.97 0.15 -17.50
CA PRO A 48 -1.66 -0.15 -18.89
C PRO A 48 -0.19 -0.58 -19.03
N PRO A 49 0.15 -1.36 -20.07
CA PRO A 49 1.54 -1.66 -20.37
C PRO A 49 2.29 -0.36 -20.70
N VAL A 50 3.47 -0.20 -20.12
CA VAL A 50 4.37 0.93 -20.35
C VAL A 50 5.72 0.37 -20.77
N SER A 51 6.36 0.98 -21.78
CA SER A 51 7.63 0.49 -22.31
C SER A 51 8.75 0.55 -21.26
N GLN A 52 9.71 -0.37 -21.35
CA GLN A 52 10.85 -0.37 -20.42
C GLN A 52 11.67 0.92 -20.51
N ALA A 53 11.81 1.49 -21.70
CA ALA A 53 12.49 2.78 -21.91
C ALA A 53 11.78 3.91 -21.15
N THR A 54 10.45 3.99 -21.23
CA THR A 54 9.66 4.97 -20.48
C THR A 54 9.81 4.76 -18.98
N TYR A 55 9.77 3.52 -18.49
CA TYR A 55 10.01 3.22 -17.07
C TYR A 55 11.38 3.71 -16.61
N ASN A 56 12.45 3.45 -17.37
CA ASN A 56 13.80 3.86 -17.02
C ASN A 56 13.92 5.39 -16.92
N ILE A 57 13.35 6.12 -17.89
CA ILE A 57 13.31 7.58 -17.88
C ILE A 57 12.60 8.09 -16.61
N LEU A 58 11.45 7.53 -16.26
CA LEU A 58 10.72 7.91 -15.05
C LEU A 58 11.53 7.64 -13.78
N ARG A 59 12.19 6.48 -13.70
CA ARG A 59 13.02 6.13 -12.53
C ARG A 59 14.20 7.09 -12.38
N ASP A 60 14.90 7.39 -13.46
CA ASP A 60 16.05 8.30 -13.40
C ASP A 60 15.63 9.74 -13.12
N PHE A 61 14.49 10.17 -13.65
CA PHE A 61 13.90 11.47 -13.32
C PHE A 61 13.57 11.58 -11.82
N TYR A 62 12.92 10.57 -11.23
CA TYR A 62 12.51 10.64 -9.81
C TYR A 62 13.65 10.36 -8.82
N ARG A 63 14.72 9.67 -9.24
CA ARG A 63 15.85 9.28 -8.38
C ARG A 63 16.42 10.41 -7.50
N PRO A 64 16.79 11.61 -8.03
CA PRO A 64 17.31 12.68 -7.17
C PRO A 64 16.28 13.21 -6.18
N PHE A 65 15.00 13.25 -6.56
CA PHE A 65 13.92 13.69 -5.68
C PHE A 65 13.63 12.65 -4.58
N ASN A 66 13.68 11.35 -4.91
CA ASN A 66 13.57 10.26 -3.95
C ASN A 66 14.68 10.34 -2.90
N PHE A 67 15.94 10.53 -3.32
CA PHE A 67 17.05 10.71 -2.36
C PHE A 67 16.86 11.93 -1.45
N LYS A 68 16.40 13.06 -1.99
CA LYS A 68 16.07 14.24 -1.19
C LYS A 68 14.96 13.93 -0.18
N PHE A 69 13.89 13.27 -0.62
CA PHE A 69 12.77 12.88 0.24
C PHE A 69 13.22 11.96 1.36
N TYR A 70 14.03 10.93 1.08
CA TYR A 70 14.54 10.00 2.10
C TYR A 70 15.35 10.72 3.18
N LYS A 71 16.19 11.69 2.80
CA LYS A 71 16.92 12.53 3.76
C LYS A 71 15.97 13.38 4.60
N MET A 72 14.93 13.95 3.99
CA MET A 72 13.98 14.82 4.68
C MET A 72 13.14 14.07 5.73
N VAL A 73 12.73 12.83 5.43
CA VAL A 73 11.86 12.04 6.32
C VAL A 73 12.62 11.02 7.17
N GLY A 74 13.94 10.92 6.99
CA GLY A 74 14.80 10.00 7.76
C GLY A 74 14.56 8.51 7.47
N HIS A 75 13.96 8.17 6.33
CA HIS A 75 13.64 6.79 5.97
C HIS A 75 13.83 6.53 4.47
N ASN A 76 14.53 5.44 4.13
CA ASN A 76 14.71 5.01 2.75
C ASN A 76 13.59 4.03 2.37
N PHE A 77 12.74 4.42 1.42
CA PHE A 77 11.60 3.61 0.96
C PHE A 77 11.94 2.63 -0.17
N HIS A 78 13.18 2.65 -0.66
CA HIS A 78 13.68 1.76 -1.71
C HIS A 78 12.94 1.85 -3.07
N TRP A 79 12.41 3.03 -3.41
CA TRP A 79 11.87 3.34 -4.75
C TRP A 79 12.98 3.61 -5.76
#